data_AF-A0A522ZP05-F1
#
_entry.id   AF-A0A522ZP05-F1
#
_cell.length_a   1.000
_cell.length_b   1.000
_cell.length_c   1.000
_cell.angle_alpha   90.00
_cell.angle_beta   90.00
_cell.angle_gamma   90.00
#
_symmetry.space_group_name_H-M   'P 1'
#
loop_
_entity.id
_entity.type
_entity.pdbx_description
1 polymer ?
#
loop_
_entity_poly.entity_id
_entity_poly.type
_entity_poly.pdbx_seq_one_letter_code
_entity_poly.pdbx_strand_id
1 'polypeptide(L)'
;MAPAPGSALTLRLEVPSLKSLYIEMYFGDTLLSSGTAFLVANDQSSHCTLITNRHNVTGRHQETDECLDKKYCATPNNIKIYFHKHPLDLGEWHCVKLPLYNEDRSQRWIEHPRFGASTDVVALNLKWGNDVQKFPYYLKTDLDRAKLVVRPAEPISVIGFPFGLSSTGHFPIWATGFMAQELGIVTPDNPTFLIDCRTRQGQSGSPVIAYRANTFTYINDSGKVSTNMAPGVVKWEFLGIYSGRVNSESDLGRVWHVSAIEEVLTAAEAAISKPLGQRG
;
A
#
# COMPACT_ATOMS: atom_id res chain seq x y z
N MET A 1 6.54 -32.37 -22.06
CA MET A 1 7.66 -31.49 -21.70
C MET A 1 7.25 -30.81 -20.40
N ALA A 2 7.78 -31.24 -19.26
CA ALA A 2 7.43 -30.63 -17.98
C ALA A 2 8.07 -29.23 -17.92
N PRO A 3 7.35 -28.18 -17.50
CA PRO A 3 7.94 -26.85 -17.36
C PRO A 3 9.02 -26.89 -16.27
N ALA A 4 10.13 -26.20 -16.50
CA ALA A 4 11.22 -26.08 -15.55
C ALA A 4 10.71 -25.43 -14.24
N PRO A 5 11.18 -25.85 -13.06
CA PRO A 5 10.83 -25.22 -11.80
C PRO A 5 11.31 -23.76 -11.82
N GLY A 6 10.38 -22.82 -11.75
CA GLY A 6 10.66 -21.38 -11.76
C GLY A 6 10.01 -20.57 -12.89
N SER A 7 9.28 -21.18 -13.84
CA SER A 7 8.40 -20.39 -14.73
C SER A 7 7.10 -20.08 -13.98
N ALA A 8 6.71 -18.81 -13.96
CA ALA A 8 5.53 -18.34 -13.22
C ALA A 8 4.19 -18.80 -13.83
N LEU A 9 4.21 -19.57 -14.93
CA LEU A 9 3.10 -20.45 -15.35
C LEU A 9 2.74 -21.53 -14.31
N THR A 10 3.60 -21.74 -13.29
CA THR A 10 3.46 -22.81 -12.28
C THR A 10 3.13 -22.30 -10.88
N LEU A 11 3.06 -20.98 -10.65
CA LEU A 11 2.85 -20.42 -9.32
C LEU A 11 1.35 -20.16 -9.09
N ARG A 12 0.71 -20.96 -8.23
CA ARG A 12 -0.61 -20.62 -7.67
C ARG A 12 -0.44 -19.48 -6.66
N LEU A 13 -0.24 -18.26 -7.15
CA LEU A 13 -0.08 -17.07 -6.32
C LEU A 13 -1.43 -16.57 -5.84
N GLU A 14 -1.49 -16.19 -4.57
CA GLU A 14 -2.58 -15.40 -4.04
C GLU A 14 -2.50 -13.98 -4.61
N VAL A 15 -3.62 -13.48 -5.15
CA VAL A 15 -3.70 -12.17 -5.81
C VAL A 15 -3.12 -11.02 -4.97
N PRO A 16 -3.32 -10.93 -3.63
CA PRO A 16 -2.69 -9.88 -2.82
C PRO A 16 -1.15 -9.86 -2.86
N SER A 17 -0.50 -10.97 -3.21
CA SER A 17 0.96 -11.04 -3.39
C SER A 17 1.46 -10.28 -4.64
N LEU A 18 0.56 -9.91 -5.56
CA LEU A 18 0.87 -9.15 -6.77
C LEU A 18 0.59 -7.65 -6.62
N LYS A 19 -0.04 -7.23 -5.53
CA LYS A 19 -0.54 -5.86 -5.33
C LYS A 19 0.47 -4.93 -4.66
N SER A 20 1.43 -5.49 -3.93
CA SER A 20 2.46 -4.72 -3.22
C SER A 20 3.69 -4.55 -4.09
N LEU A 21 4.18 -3.32 -4.19
CA LEU A 21 5.30 -2.92 -5.03
C LEU A 21 6.48 -2.52 -4.15
N TYR A 22 7.66 -3.03 -4.49
CA TYR A 22 8.89 -2.62 -3.85
C TYR A 22 9.26 -1.21 -4.32
N ILE A 23 9.65 -0.35 -3.38
CA ILE A 23 10.11 1.00 -3.68
C ILE A 23 11.45 1.31 -3.02
N GLU A 24 12.21 2.16 -3.67
CA GLU A 24 13.49 2.66 -3.17
C GLU A 24 13.56 4.18 -3.30
N MET A 25 14.02 4.84 -2.24
CA MET A 25 14.12 6.28 -2.11
C MET A 25 15.56 6.73 -2.29
N TYR A 26 15.80 7.64 -3.24
CA TYR A 26 17.13 8.07 -3.65
C TYR A 26 17.32 9.58 -3.54
N PHE A 27 18.55 9.99 -3.19
CA PHE A 27 19.06 11.33 -3.45
C PHE A 27 20.14 11.26 -4.54
N GLY A 28 19.79 11.71 -5.76
CA GLY A 28 20.62 11.49 -6.94
C GLY A 28 20.72 9.99 -7.24
N ASP A 29 21.93 9.45 -7.08
CA ASP A 29 22.22 8.01 -7.22
C ASP A 29 22.46 7.32 -5.86
N THR A 30 22.37 8.06 -4.76
CA THR A 30 22.54 7.51 -3.40
C THR A 30 21.22 6.92 -2.91
N LEU A 31 21.20 5.61 -2.67
CA LEU A 31 20.08 4.94 -2.00
C LEU A 31 20.03 5.37 -0.53
N LEU A 32 18.89 5.91 -0.10
CA LEU A 32 18.67 6.36 1.28
C LEU A 32 17.90 5.33 2.09
N SER A 33 16.84 4.76 1.50
CA SER A 33 15.97 3.79 2.16
C SER A 33 15.12 3.03 1.14
N SER A 34 14.45 1.98 1.61
CA SER A 34 13.47 1.21 0.86
C SER A 34 12.14 1.13 1.62
N GLY A 35 11.06 0.80 0.92
CA GLY A 35 9.72 0.72 1.48
C GLY A 35 8.77 -0.10 0.62
N THR A 36 7.49 0.01 0.93
CA THR A 36 6.41 -0.56 0.13
C THR A 36 5.52 0.54 -0.45
N ALA A 37 4.99 0.30 -1.64
CA ALA A 37 3.87 1.04 -2.20
C ALA A 37 2.84 0.06 -2.75
N PHE A 38 1.66 0.55 -3.11
CA PHE A 38 0.67 -0.23 -3.84
C PHE A 38 -0.18 0.68 -4.71
N LEU A 39 -0.94 0.08 -5.62
CA LEU A 39 -1.85 0.81 -6.49
C LEU A 39 -3.25 0.81 -5.88
N VAL A 40 -4.01 1.89 -6.09
CA VAL A 40 -5.44 1.96 -5.78
C VAL A 40 -6.22 2.55 -6.94
N ALA A 41 -7.47 2.12 -7.08
CA ALA A 41 -8.44 2.65 -8.02
C ALA A 41 -9.85 2.43 -7.45
N ASN A 42 -10.84 3.18 -7.93
CA ASN A 42 -12.23 2.95 -7.54
C ASN A 42 -12.76 1.64 -8.14
N ASP A 43 -12.53 1.43 -9.44
CA ASP A 43 -12.88 0.24 -10.22
C ASP A 43 -11.88 0.01 -11.38
N GLN A 44 -12.15 -0.96 -12.25
CA GLN A 44 -11.26 -1.35 -13.36
C GLN A 44 -11.10 -0.29 -14.46
N SER A 45 -12.07 0.62 -14.60
CA SER A 45 -12.06 1.72 -15.58
C SER A 45 -11.58 3.05 -15.01
N SER A 46 -11.52 3.14 -13.68
CA SER A 46 -11.17 4.35 -12.96
C SER A 46 -9.69 4.69 -13.06
N HIS A 47 -9.36 5.94 -12.73
CA HIS A 47 -7.98 6.35 -12.56
C HIS A 47 -7.30 5.50 -11.48
N CYS A 48 -6.05 5.14 -11.75
CA CYS A 48 -5.23 4.36 -10.84
C CYS A 48 -4.09 5.25 -10.32
N THR A 49 -3.82 5.20 -9.03
CA THR A 49 -2.73 5.99 -8.43
C THR A 49 -1.87 5.13 -7.53
N LEU A 50 -0.60 5.52 -7.38
CA LEU A 50 0.32 4.88 -6.46
C LEU A 50 0.15 5.48 -5.07
N ILE A 51 -0.01 4.64 -4.05
CA ILE A 51 -0.10 5.02 -2.65
C ILE A 51 1.13 4.52 -1.91
N THR A 52 1.69 5.38 -1.06
CA THR A 52 2.70 5.01 -0.06
C THR A 52 2.61 5.99 1.13
N ASN A 53 3.46 5.81 2.13
CA ASN A 53 3.53 6.74 3.24
C ASN A 53 4.21 8.06 2.86
N ARG A 54 3.83 9.14 3.53
CA ARG A 54 4.42 10.46 3.32
C ARG A 54 5.91 10.45 3.67
N HIS A 55 6.29 9.81 4.77
CA HIS A 55 7.69 9.76 5.18
C HIS A 55 8.61 9.03 4.18
N ASN A 56 8.06 8.14 3.33
CA ASN A 56 8.85 7.54 2.23
C ASN A 56 9.21 8.59 1.18
N VAL A 57 8.31 9.51 0.83
CA VAL A 57 8.59 10.53 -0.21
C VAL A 57 9.29 11.77 0.35
N THR A 58 9.15 12.07 1.64
CA THR A 58 9.82 13.22 2.26
C THR A 58 11.18 12.86 2.87
N GLY A 59 11.41 11.58 3.22
CA GLY A 59 12.59 11.14 3.97
C GLY A 59 12.64 11.67 5.40
N ARG A 60 11.49 12.10 5.95
CA ARG A 60 11.38 12.70 7.28
C ARG A 60 10.40 11.92 8.13
N HIS A 61 10.74 11.74 9.40
CA HIS A 61 9.89 11.09 10.38
C HIS A 61 8.56 11.83 10.50
N GLN A 62 7.45 11.09 10.43
CA GLN A 62 6.12 11.69 10.30
C GLN A 62 5.76 12.64 11.47
N GLU A 63 6.15 12.29 12.70
CA GLU A 63 5.74 13.04 13.89
C GLU A 63 6.77 14.09 14.32
N THR A 64 8.06 13.83 14.07
CA THR A 64 9.17 14.68 14.59
C THR A 64 9.83 15.52 13.51
N ASP A 65 9.50 15.27 12.24
CA ASP A 65 10.09 15.88 11.04
C ASP A 65 11.62 15.67 10.89
N GLU A 66 12.22 14.87 11.77
CA GLU A 66 13.64 14.53 11.70
C GLU A 66 13.97 13.76 10.43
N CYS A 67 15.15 14.01 9.86
CA CYS A 67 15.64 13.21 8.74
C CYS A 67 15.80 11.74 9.17
N LEU A 68 15.24 10.84 8.35
CA LEU A 68 15.31 9.39 8.57
C LEU A 68 16.67 8.82 8.17
N ASP A 69 17.30 9.38 7.13
CA ASP A 69 18.65 9.01 6.76
C ASP A 69 19.66 9.57 7.76
N LYS A 70 20.08 8.73 8.71
CA LYS A 70 21.08 9.11 9.71
C LYS A 70 22.51 9.11 9.16
N LYS A 71 22.74 8.60 7.94
CA LYS A 71 24.09 8.47 7.36
C LYS A 71 24.51 9.73 6.61
N TYR A 72 23.65 10.27 5.74
CA TYR A 72 23.94 11.46 4.93
C TYR A 72 23.06 12.67 5.30
N CYS A 73 22.06 12.49 6.17
CA CYS A 73 21.08 13.52 6.50
C CYS A 73 20.37 14.07 5.23
N ALA A 74 20.16 13.20 4.24
CA ALA A 74 19.57 13.56 2.96
C ALA A 74 18.08 13.19 2.87
N THR A 75 17.32 13.96 2.10
CA THR A 75 15.92 13.67 1.77
C THR A 75 15.81 13.23 0.31
N PRO A 76 14.96 12.25 -0.03
CA PRO A 76 14.92 11.71 -1.38
C PRO A 76 14.40 12.75 -2.38
N ASN A 77 15.00 12.75 -3.57
CA ASN A 77 14.53 13.54 -4.71
C ASN A 77 13.99 12.66 -5.84
N ASN A 78 14.20 11.34 -5.76
CA ASN A 78 13.67 10.36 -6.70
C ASN A 78 13.20 9.11 -5.96
N ILE A 79 12.22 8.44 -6.55
CA ILE A 79 11.74 7.12 -6.13
C ILE A 79 11.89 6.15 -7.31
N LYS A 80 12.36 4.93 -7.04
CA LYS A 80 12.29 3.81 -7.97
C LYS A 80 11.16 2.88 -7.54
N ILE A 81 10.38 2.40 -8.49
CA ILE A 81 9.24 1.52 -8.26
C ILE A 81 9.36 0.30 -9.16
N TYR A 82 9.22 -0.89 -8.59
CA TYR A 82 9.43 -2.15 -9.28
C TYR A 82 8.06 -2.78 -9.61
N PHE A 83 7.59 -2.58 -10.84
CA PHE A 83 6.33 -3.14 -11.33
C PHE A 83 6.51 -4.53 -11.92
N HIS A 84 5.51 -5.39 -11.82
CA HIS A 84 5.52 -6.65 -12.56
C HIS A 84 5.47 -6.40 -14.08
N LYS A 85 6.26 -7.15 -14.85
CA LYS A 85 6.20 -7.13 -16.32
C LYS A 85 5.05 -7.98 -16.87
N HIS A 86 4.66 -7.69 -18.11
CA HIS A 86 3.84 -8.60 -18.92
C HIS A 86 4.76 -9.52 -19.76
N PRO A 87 4.50 -10.85 -19.83
CA PRO A 87 3.52 -11.61 -19.04
C PRO A 87 4.03 -11.88 -17.62
N LEU A 88 3.10 -11.97 -16.66
CA LEU A 88 3.40 -12.23 -15.24
C LEU A 88 4.23 -13.51 -15.02
N ASP A 89 4.02 -14.48 -15.90
CA ASP A 89 4.59 -15.82 -15.83
C ASP A 89 6.11 -15.87 -16.03
N LEU A 90 6.76 -14.74 -16.27
CA LEU A 90 8.21 -14.63 -16.26
C LEU A 90 8.77 -14.28 -14.88
N GLY A 91 7.94 -13.79 -13.95
CA GLY A 91 8.40 -13.34 -12.64
C GLY A 91 9.46 -12.23 -12.78
N GLU A 92 9.25 -11.30 -13.71
CA GLU A 92 10.17 -10.19 -13.97
C GLU A 92 9.58 -8.86 -13.53
N TRP A 93 10.46 -7.90 -13.23
CA TRP A 93 10.09 -6.54 -12.84
C TRP A 93 10.64 -5.48 -13.78
N HIS A 94 9.84 -4.46 -14.03
CA HIS A 94 10.22 -3.23 -14.71
C HIS A 94 10.39 -2.12 -13.67
N CYS A 95 11.58 -1.50 -13.64
CA CYS A 95 11.90 -0.42 -12.71
C CYS A 95 11.56 0.93 -13.34
N VAL A 96 10.60 1.65 -12.76
CA VAL A 96 10.27 3.03 -13.11
C VAL A 96 10.92 3.98 -12.13
N LYS A 97 11.75 4.91 -12.61
CA LYS A 97 12.31 6.01 -11.80
C LYS A 97 11.47 7.27 -11.98
N LEU A 98 11.09 7.90 -10.87
CA LEU A 98 10.29 9.12 -10.86
C LEU A 98 10.92 10.17 -9.94
N PRO A 99 11.05 11.43 -10.39
CA PRO A 99 11.31 12.53 -9.47
C PRO A 99 10.23 12.66 -8.37
N LEU A 100 10.57 13.25 -7.24
CA LEU A 100 9.60 13.57 -6.18
C LEU A 100 9.20 15.05 -6.18
N TYR A 101 9.97 15.88 -6.88
CA TYR A 101 9.75 17.31 -7.03
C TYR A 101 9.72 17.70 -8.52
N ASN A 102 8.97 18.76 -8.83
CA ASN A 102 9.00 19.43 -10.13
C ASN A 102 10.24 20.33 -10.23
N GLU A 103 10.49 20.89 -11.42
CA GLU A 103 11.62 21.82 -11.66
C GLU A 103 11.53 23.08 -10.79
N ASP A 104 10.31 23.55 -10.50
CA ASP A 104 10.02 24.67 -9.59
C ASP A 104 10.13 24.31 -8.10
N ARG A 105 10.60 23.09 -7.78
CA ARG A 105 10.69 22.49 -6.44
C ARG A 105 9.35 22.22 -5.75
N SER A 106 8.21 22.39 -6.43
CA SER A 106 6.94 21.95 -5.88
C SER A 106 6.88 20.41 -5.81
N GLN A 107 6.27 19.90 -4.74
CA GLN A 107 6.12 18.46 -4.55
C GLN A 107 5.20 17.83 -5.61
N ARG A 108 5.48 16.58 -5.97
CA ARG A 108 4.66 15.83 -6.96
C ARG A 108 3.66 14.89 -6.33
N TRP A 109 3.81 14.60 -5.04
CA TRP A 109 2.83 13.81 -4.30
C TRP A 109 1.64 14.67 -3.88
N ILE A 110 0.49 14.02 -3.77
CA ILE A 110 -0.75 14.59 -3.26
C ILE A 110 -0.91 14.12 -1.81
N GLU A 111 -0.98 15.07 -0.89
CA GLU A 111 -1.27 14.82 0.53
C GLU A 111 -2.77 14.75 0.78
N HIS A 112 -3.16 14.26 1.96
CA HIS A 112 -4.55 14.17 2.37
C HIS A 112 -5.25 15.54 2.30
N PRO A 113 -6.42 15.68 1.63
CA PRO A 113 -6.99 16.98 1.32
C PRO A 113 -7.39 17.80 2.55
N ARG A 114 -7.77 17.13 3.64
CA ARG A 114 -8.23 17.76 4.88
C ARG A 114 -7.15 17.93 5.95
N PHE A 115 -6.18 17.02 5.98
CA PHE A 115 -5.21 16.89 7.08
C PHE A 115 -3.79 17.21 6.63
N GLY A 116 -3.55 17.25 5.31
CA GLY A 116 -2.24 17.54 4.72
C GLY A 116 -1.15 16.66 5.31
N ALA A 117 -0.07 17.31 5.73
CA ALA A 117 1.14 16.68 6.23
C ALA A 117 0.96 15.85 7.52
N SER A 118 -0.13 15.99 8.28
CA SER A 118 -0.35 15.16 9.49
C SER A 118 -0.80 13.74 9.15
N THR A 119 -1.30 13.51 7.93
CA THR A 119 -1.60 12.18 7.41
C THR A 119 -0.40 11.58 6.70
N ASP A 120 0.06 10.43 7.18
CA ASP A 120 1.19 9.71 6.59
C ASP A 120 0.78 8.86 5.38
N VAL A 121 -0.01 9.43 4.48
CA VAL A 121 -0.51 8.76 3.28
C VAL A 121 -0.46 9.77 2.14
N VAL A 122 0.18 9.38 1.05
CA VAL A 122 0.29 10.22 -0.13
C VAL A 122 -0.02 9.45 -1.40
N ALA A 123 -0.51 10.15 -2.41
CA ALA A 123 -0.68 9.63 -3.75
C ALA A 123 0.36 10.19 -4.72
N LEU A 124 0.79 9.37 -5.67
CA LEU A 124 1.58 9.76 -6.83
C LEU A 124 0.83 9.32 -8.08
N ASN A 125 0.38 10.30 -8.87
CA ASN A 125 -0.21 10.03 -10.18
C ASN A 125 0.89 9.71 -11.18
N LEU A 126 0.88 8.48 -11.70
CA LEU A 126 1.89 8.06 -12.65
C LEU A 126 1.34 8.04 -14.08
N LYS A 127 2.27 8.12 -15.03
CA LYS A 127 2.03 7.78 -16.43
C LYS A 127 2.75 6.46 -16.68
N TRP A 128 2.00 5.48 -17.16
CA TRP A 128 2.46 4.10 -17.35
C TRP A 128 2.43 3.76 -18.84
N GLY A 129 3.43 3.03 -19.31
CA GLY A 129 3.41 2.36 -20.60
C GLY A 129 2.62 1.05 -20.55
N ASN A 130 2.57 0.35 -21.69
CA ASN A 130 1.94 -0.98 -21.79
C ASN A 130 2.86 -2.12 -21.31
N ASP A 131 4.04 -1.78 -20.81
CA ASP A 131 5.11 -2.69 -20.37
C ASP A 131 5.03 -3.05 -18.88
N VAL A 132 4.10 -2.44 -18.13
CA VAL A 132 3.85 -2.72 -16.71
C VAL A 132 2.46 -3.31 -16.49
N GLN A 133 2.38 -4.26 -15.57
CA GLN A 133 1.13 -4.81 -15.07
C GLN A 133 0.63 -4.00 -13.87
N LYS A 134 -0.70 -3.82 -13.78
CA LYS A 134 -1.35 -3.04 -12.73
C LYS A 134 -2.26 -3.94 -11.90
N PHE A 135 -1.97 -4.06 -10.61
CA PHE A 135 -2.82 -4.77 -9.64
C PHE A 135 -3.25 -3.82 -8.52
N PRO A 136 -4.20 -2.91 -8.79
CA PRO A 136 -4.70 -2.01 -7.75
C PRO A 136 -5.57 -2.74 -6.73
N TYR A 137 -5.65 -2.19 -5.52
CA TYR A 137 -6.77 -2.43 -4.63
C TYR A 137 -7.96 -1.59 -5.10
N TYR A 138 -9.09 -2.26 -5.37
CA TYR A 138 -10.31 -1.60 -5.82
C TYR A 138 -11.19 -1.19 -4.63
N LEU A 139 -11.46 0.11 -4.50
CA LEU A 139 -12.12 0.66 -3.29
C LEU A 139 -13.66 0.61 -3.35
N LYS A 140 -14.25 0.61 -4.56
CA LYS A 140 -15.73 0.62 -4.75
C LYS A 140 -16.28 -0.70 -5.28
N THR A 141 -15.52 -1.79 -5.16
CA THR A 141 -15.95 -3.13 -5.60
C THR A 141 -15.64 -4.18 -4.54
N ASP A 142 -16.38 -5.29 -4.55
CA ASP A 142 -16.18 -6.40 -3.61
C ASP A 142 -15.00 -7.32 -4.01
N LEU A 143 -14.14 -6.89 -4.95
CA LEU A 143 -12.92 -7.62 -5.34
C LEU A 143 -11.86 -7.58 -4.24
N ASP A 144 -11.70 -6.43 -3.59
CA ASP A 144 -10.74 -6.21 -2.50
C ASP A 144 -11.40 -5.81 -1.18
N ARG A 145 -12.69 -5.53 -1.22
CA ARG A 145 -13.52 -5.06 -0.10
C ARG A 145 -14.68 -6.03 0.10
N ALA A 146 -14.37 -7.27 0.48
CA ALA A 146 -15.37 -8.33 0.62
C ALA A 146 -16.35 -8.15 1.81
N LYS A 147 -16.31 -6.99 2.49
CA LYS A 147 -17.18 -6.64 3.64
C LYS A 147 -16.98 -7.61 4.79
N LEU A 148 -15.77 -8.14 4.96
CA LEU A 148 -15.46 -9.08 6.03
C LEU A 148 -15.65 -8.40 7.39
N VAL A 149 -16.26 -9.10 8.33
CA VAL A 149 -16.29 -8.65 9.72
C VAL A 149 -14.96 -9.02 10.36
N VAL A 150 -14.20 -8.00 10.76
CA VAL A 150 -12.89 -8.15 11.40
C VAL A 150 -12.98 -7.63 12.83
N ARG A 151 -12.60 -8.47 13.80
CA ARG A 151 -12.68 -8.17 15.24
C ARG A 151 -11.29 -8.11 15.87
N PRO A 152 -11.15 -7.52 17.08
CA PRO A 152 -9.94 -7.69 17.88
C PRO A 152 -9.53 -9.15 18.00
N ALA A 153 -8.21 -9.39 18.08
CA ALA A 153 -7.58 -10.70 18.10
C ALA A 153 -7.74 -11.55 16.81
N GLU A 154 -8.47 -11.08 15.79
CA GLU A 154 -8.49 -11.78 14.51
C GLU A 154 -7.22 -11.51 13.69
N PRO A 155 -6.77 -12.50 12.89
CA PRO A 155 -5.56 -12.38 12.11
C PRO A 155 -5.71 -11.39 10.94
N ILE A 156 -4.65 -10.63 10.70
CA ILE A 156 -4.48 -9.71 9.58
C ILE A 156 -3.07 -9.88 8.98
N SER A 157 -2.85 -9.38 7.77
CA SER A 157 -1.55 -9.45 7.10
C SER A 157 -1.11 -8.07 6.62
N VAL A 158 0.13 -7.72 6.94
CA VAL A 158 0.87 -6.57 6.39
C VAL A 158 1.78 -7.11 5.29
N ILE A 159 1.46 -6.82 4.03
CA ILE A 159 2.10 -7.46 2.86
C ILE A 159 3.08 -6.47 2.23
N GLY A 160 4.38 -6.73 2.34
CA GLY A 160 5.39 -5.79 1.83
C GLY A 160 6.82 -6.29 1.99
N PHE A 161 7.78 -5.38 2.19
CA PHE A 161 9.21 -5.67 2.04
C PHE A 161 10.01 -5.37 3.32
N PRO A 162 9.88 -6.21 4.37
CA PRO A 162 10.64 -6.03 5.62
C PRO A 162 12.15 -6.08 5.34
N PHE A 163 12.87 -5.07 5.82
CA PHE A 163 14.29 -4.80 5.58
C PHE A 163 14.68 -4.67 4.10
N GLY A 164 13.71 -4.37 3.22
CA GLY A 164 13.89 -4.43 1.78
C GLY A 164 14.04 -5.86 1.23
N LEU A 165 13.77 -6.88 2.04
CA LEU A 165 13.79 -8.27 1.62
C LEU A 165 12.51 -8.63 0.87
N SER A 166 12.68 -9.52 -0.08
CA SER A 166 11.61 -10.18 -0.84
C SER A 166 11.66 -11.68 -0.60
N SER A 167 10.53 -12.36 -0.81
CA SER A 167 10.49 -13.83 -0.75
C SER A 167 11.26 -14.46 -1.92
N THR A 168 11.05 -13.95 -3.12
CA THR A 168 11.79 -14.28 -4.36
C THR A 168 11.64 -13.11 -5.33
N GLY A 169 12.71 -12.67 -6.00
CA GLY A 169 12.64 -11.52 -6.92
C GLY A 169 12.19 -10.24 -6.19
N HIS A 170 11.09 -9.63 -6.59
CA HIS A 170 10.39 -8.59 -5.82
C HIS A 170 8.96 -9.00 -5.42
N PHE A 171 8.75 -10.27 -5.05
CA PHE A 171 7.53 -10.69 -4.37
C PHE A 171 7.55 -10.29 -2.89
N PRO A 172 6.45 -9.76 -2.36
CA PRO A 172 6.37 -9.31 -0.98
C PRO A 172 6.36 -10.48 0.01
N ILE A 173 6.56 -10.15 1.28
CA ILE A 173 6.45 -11.04 2.44
C ILE A 173 5.17 -10.68 3.19
N TRP A 174 4.41 -11.71 3.56
CA TRP A 174 3.23 -11.57 4.42
C TRP A 174 3.68 -11.60 5.88
N ALA A 175 3.67 -10.44 6.54
CA ALA A 175 3.83 -10.37 7.98
C ALA A 175 2.44 -10.44 8.63
N THR A 176 2.13 -11.58 9.23
CA THR A 176 0.84 -11.81 9.90
C THR A 176 0.90 -11.33 11.34
N GLY A 177 -0.15 -10.63 11.75
CA GLY A 177 -0.37 -10.17 13.12
C GLY A 177 -1.86 -10.21 13.45
N PHE A 178 -2.27 -9.44 14.45
CA PHE A 178 -3.65 -9.42 14.95
C PHE A 178 -4.20 -8.01 14.97
N MET A 179 -5.51 -7.89 14.75
CA MET A 179 -6.23 -6.65 15.03
C MET A 179 -6.14 -6.33 16.53
N ALA A 180 -5.62 -5.15 16.89
CA ALA A 180 -5.38 -4.77 18.29
C ALA A 180 -6.45 -3.84 18.86
N GLN A 181 -7.43 -3.42 18.05
CA GLN A 181 -8.53 -2.57 18.48
C GLN A 181 -9.83 -2.87 17.75
N GLU A 182 -10.94 -2.37 18.26
CA GLU A 182 -12.22 -2.37 17.54
C GLU A 182 -12.14 -1.46 16.31
N LEU A 183 -12.68 -1.89 15.16
CA LEU A 183 -12.77 -1.02 13.98
C LEU A 183 -13.91 0.01 14.11
N GLY A 184 -14.92 -0.27 14.93
CA GLY A 184 -16.06 0.63 15.14
C GLY A 184 -15.73 1.97 15.81
N ILE A 185 -14.52 2.10 16.38
CA ILE A 185 -14.04 3.37 16.98
C ILE A 185 -13.23 4.23 16.00
N VAL A 186 -12.98 3.76 14.77
CA VAL A 186 -12.35 4.56 13.72
C VAL A 186 -13.34 5.62 13.25
N THR A 187 -12.93 6.89 13.28
CA THR A 187 -13.79 8.01 12.89
C THR A 187 -13.18 8.76 11.69
N PRO A 188 -13.96 9.57 10.97
CA PRO A 188 -13.40 10.45 9.95
C PRO A 188 -12.31 11.36 10.51
N ASP A 189 -12.43 11.83 11.76
CA ASP A 189 -11.46 12.75 12.37
C ASP A 189 -10.19 12.06 12.90
N ASN A 190 -10.26 10.75 13.13
CA ASN A 190 -9.12 9.91 13.45
C ASN A 190 -9.18 8.60 12.66
N PRO A 191 -8.83 8.62 11.36
CA PRO A 191 -8.96 7.47 10.48
C PRO A 191 -7.75 6.53 10.63
N THR A 192 -7.42 6.17 11.87
CA THR A 192 -6.32 5.26 12.19
C THR A 192 -6.76 4.15 13.12
N PHE A 193 -6.10 3.00 13.02
CA PHE A 193 -6.28 1.89 13.94
C PHE A 193 -4.97 1.19 14.27
N LEU A 194 -4.97 0.44 15.37
CA LEU A 194 -3.83 -0.29 15.87
C LEU A 194 -3.90 -1.78 15.52
N ILE A 195 -2.71 -2.33 15.27
CA ILE A 195 -2.48 -3.75 15.03
C ILE A 195 -1.33 -4.22 15.90
N ASP A 196 -1.32 -5.50 16.27
CA ASP A 196 -0.18 -6.14 16.90
C ASP A 196 0.51 -7.01 15.85
N CYS A 197 1.64 -6.56 15.33
CA CYS A 197 2.36 -7.25 14.27
C CYS A 197 3.85 -6.95 14.36
N ARG A 198 4.67 -8.01 14.28
CA ARG A 198 6.14 -7.95 14.24
C ARG A 198 6.65 -7.38 12.91
N THR A 199 6.35 -6.12 12.66
CA THR A 199 6.76 -5.37 11.49
C THR A 199 8.22 -4.93 11.63
N ARG A 200 8.84 -4.58 10.50
CA ARG A 200 10.24 -4.16 10.40
C ARG A 200 10.35 -2.95 9.49
N GLN A 201 11.48 -2.24 9.56
CA GLN A 201 11.78 -1.16 8.61
C GLN A 201 11.58 -1.66 7.17
N GLY A 202 11.10 -0.82 6.26
CA GLY A 202 10.77 -1.22 4.89
C GLY A 202 9.34 -1.74 4.70
N GLN A 203 8.62 -2.11 5.77
CA GLN A 203 7.18 -2.40 5.69
C GLN A 203 6.31 -1.14 5.59
N SER A 204 6.85 0.05 5.83
CA SER A 204 6.10 1.29 5.70
C SER A 204 5.59 1.46 4.27
N GLY A 205 4.27 1.64 4.16
CA GLY A 205 3.54 1.79 2.93
C GLY A 205 2.86 0.50 2.47
N SER A 206 2.94 -0.56 3.27
CA SER A 206 2.35 -1.85 2.94
C SER A 206 0.84 -1.85 3.12
N PRO A 207 0.09 -2.47 2.19
CA PRO A 207 -1.33 -2.73 2.40
C PRO A 207 -1.52 -3.68 3.58
N VAL A 208 -2.59 -3.42 4.34
CA VAL A 208 -3.05 -4.26 5.44
C VAL A 208 -4.37 -4.89 5.04
N ILE A 209 -4.45 -6.22 5.11
CA ILE A 209 -5.65 -6.97 4.75
C ILE A 209 -6.07 -7.94 5.84
N ALA A 210 -7.38 -8.19 5.96
CA ALA A 210 -7.88 -9.42 6.58
C ALA A 210 -8.10 -10.44 5.47
N TYR A 211 -7.35 -11.54 5.49
CA TYR A 211 -7.47 -12.63 4.52
C TYR A 211 -8.17 -13.82 5.17
N ARG A 212 -9.16 -14.41 4.49
CA ARG A 212 -9.94 -15.55 5.00
C ARG A 212 -10.13 -16.59 3.91
N ALA A 213 -9.97 -17.86 4.30
CA ALA A 213 -10.22 -19.02 3.45
C ALA A 213 -11.26 -19.93 4.10
N ASN A 214 -12.17 -20.49 3.30
CA ASN A 214 -13.23 -21.44 3.63
C ASN A 214 -14.35 -20.92 4.55
N THR A 215 -14.03 -20.36 5.72
CA THR A 215 -15.04 -19.90 6.69
C THR A 215 -14.76 -18.48 7.12
N PHE A 216 -15.75 -17.61 6.93
CA PHE A 216 -15.65 -16.20 7.30
C PHE A 216 -17.02 -15.57 7.48
N THR A 217 -17.06 -14.53 8.32
CA THR A 217 -18.23 -13.69 8.53
C THR A 217 -18.08 -12.40 7.72
N TYR A 218 -19.16 -11.94 7.12
CA TYR A 218 -19.21 -10.72 6.32
C TYR A 218 -20.56 -10.01 6.49
N ILE A 219 -20.61 -8.74 6.11
CA ILE A 219 -21.85 -7.98 6.00
C ILE A 219 -22.40 -8.15 4.59
N ASN A 220 -23.60 -8.72 4.48
CA ASN A 220 -24.26 -8.90 3.18
C ASN A 220 -24.91 -7.60 2.68
N ASP A 221 -25.44 -7.60 1.46
CA ASP A 221 -26.03 -6.41 0.84
C ASP A 221 -27.30 -5.89 1.56
N SER A 222 -27.92 -6.70 2.42
CA SER A 222 -29.01 -6.26 3.30
C SER A 222 -28.53 -5.63 4.61
N GLY A 223 -27.21 -5.47 4.79
CA GLY A 223 -26.59 -4.93 6.00
C GLY A 223 -26.55 -5.90 7.18
N LYS A 224 -26.88 -7.18 6.97
CA LYS A 224 -26.90 -8.20 8.03
C LYS A 224 -25.59 -8.98 8.04
N VAL A 225 -25.21 -9.42 9.24
CA VAL A 225 -24.09 -10.34 9.44
C VAL A 225 -24.46 -11.72 8.88
N SER A 226 -23.65 -12.22 7.96
CA SER A 226 -23.77 -13.54 7.33
C SER A 226 -22.45 -14.30 7.46
N THR A 227 -22.52 -15.63 7.37
CA THR A 227 -21.33 -16.50 7.43
C THR A 227 -21.26 -17.35 6.18
N ASN A 228 -20.10 -17.37 5.53
CA ASN A 228 -19.76 -18.33 4.49
C ASN A 228 -19.09 -19.55 5.15
N MET A 229 -19.45 -20.75 4.69
CA MET A 229 -18.85 -22.02 5.12
C MET A 229 -18.48 -22.91 3.92
N ALA A 230 -18.42 -22.33 2.71
CA ALA A 230 -18.18 -23.08 1.49
C ALA A 230 -16.67 -23.34 1.32
N PRO A 231 -16.24 -24.60 1.14
CA PRO A 231 -14.83 -24.92 0.96
C PRO A 231 -14.29 -24.32 -0.33
N GLY A 232 -13.02 -23.92 -0.33
CA GLY A 232 -12.34 -23.37 -1.50
C GLY A 232 -12.67 -21.91 -1.83
N VAL A 233 -13.50 -21.24 -1.01
CA VAL A 233 -13.75 -19.80 -1.16
C VAL A 233 -12.73 -19.01 -0.37
N VAL A 234 -12.00 -18.14 -1.06
CA VAL A 234 -11.06 -17.19 -0.48
C VAL A 234 -11.62 -15.78 -0.68
N LYS A 235 -11.57 -14.97 0.39
CA LYS A 235 -11.91 -13.56 0.36
C LYS A 235 -10.94 -12.76 1.22
N TRP A 236 -10.77 -11.49 0.89
CA TRP A 236 -10.05 -10.55 1.73
C TRP A 236 -10.75 -9.20 1.81
N GLU A 237 -10.43 -8.48 2.87
CA GLU A 237 -10.84 -7.10 3.11
C GLU A 237 -9.59 -6.24 3.19
N PHE A 238 -9.47 -5.26 2.30
CA PHE A 238 -8.45 -4.23 2.36
C PHE A 238 -8.79 -3.19 3.43
N LEU A 239 -7.97 -3.16 4.49
CA LEU A 239 -8.23 -2.37 5.69
C LEU A 239 -7.53 -1.01 5.67
N GLY A 240 -6.40 -0.89 4.98
CA GLY A 240 -5.63 0.35 4.97
C GLY A 240 -4.15 0.19 4.67
N ILE A 241 -3.36 1.20 5.07
CA ILE A 241 -1.93 1.31 4.84
C ILE A 241 -1.16 1.37 6.16
N TYR A 242 -0.20 0.45 6.32
CA TYR A 242 0.68 0.41 7.47
C TYR A 242 1.68 1.58 7.41
N SER A 243 1.81 2.34 8.50
CA SER A 243 2.65 3.55 8.57
C SER A 243 3.91 3.35 9.42
N GLY A 244 3.80 2.66 10.55
CA GLY A 244 4.94 2.45 11.44
C GLY A 244 4.51 1.98 12.82
N ARG A 245 5.49 1.73 13.68
CA ARG A 245 5.25 1.35 15.07
C ARG A 245 4.94 2.59 15.90
N VAL A 246 4.05 2.45 16.88
CA VAL A 246 3.75 3.55 17.84
C VAL A 246 4.91 3.82 18.79
N ASN A 247 5.80 2.85 18.96
CA ASN A 247 7.02 2.92 19.75
C ASN A 247 8.05 1.93 19.18
N SER A 248 9.33 2.26 19.19
CA SER A 248 10.40 1.39 18.65
C SER A 248 10.51 0.03 19.33
N GLU A 249 10.13 -0.05 20.61
CA GLU A 249 10.16 -1.25 21.45
C GLU A 249 8.83 -2.03 21.44
N SER A 250 7.82 -1.55 20.72
CA SER A 250 6.49 -2.16 20.67
C SER A 250 6.25 -2.88 19.34
N ASP A 251 5.52 -4.00 19.38
CA ASP A 251 4.96 -4.63 18.18
C ASP A 251 3.63 -3.97 17.75
N LEU A 252 3.15 -2.97 18.49
CA LEU A 252 1.98 -2.19 18.10
C LEU A 252 2.29 -1.26 16.92
N GLY A 253 1.56 -1.52 15.85
CA GLY A 253 1.61 -0.81 14.58
C GLY A 253 0.42 0.12 14.38
N ARG A 254 0.66 1.28 13.77
CA ARG A 254 -0.39 2.20 13.31
C ARG A 254 -0.70 1.94 11.84
N VAL A 255 -1.99 1.85 11.54
CA VAL A 255 -2.52 1.72 10.17
C VAL A 255 -3.47 2.88 9.92
N TRP A 256 -3.31 3.56 8.78
CA TRP A 256 -4.33 4.48 8.28
C TRP A 256 -5.43 3.68 7.61
N HIS A 257 -6.66 3.87 8.07
CA HIS A 257 -7.83 3.19 7.54
C HIS A 257 -8.08 3.54 6.08
N VAL A 258 -8.67 2.61 5.33
CA VAL A 258 -8.98 2.76 3.89
C VAL A 258 -9.74 4.06 3.56
N SER A 259 -10.55 4.59 4.48
CA SER A 259 -11.23 5.87 4.30
C SER A 259 -10.28 7.06 4.08
N ALA A 260 -9.11 7.09 4.72
CA ALA A 260 -8.09 8.12 4.47
C ALA A 260 -7.50 7.99 3.06
N ILE A 261 -7.39 6.76 2.55
CA ILE A 261 -6.93 6.47 1.19
C ILE A 261 -7.99 6.89 0.16
N GLU A 262 -9.28 6.69 0.46
CA GLU A 262 -10.39 7.16 -0.38
C GLU A 262 -10.38 8.69 -0.56
N GLU A 263 -10.14 9.46 0.52
CA GLU A 263 -9.98 10.92 0.46
C GLU A 263 -8.76 11.33 -0.38
N VAL A 264 -7.62 10.66 -0.20
CA VAL A 264 -6.38 10.90 -0.98
C VAL A 264 -6.58 10.54 -2.46
N LEU A 265 -7.24 9.43 -2.78
CA LEU A 265 -7.55 9.03 -4.16
C LEU A 265 -8.45 10.07 -4.83
N THR A 266 -9.47 10.56 -4.12
CA THR A 266 -10.36 11.62 -4.63
C THR A 266 -9.57 12.89 -4.97
N ALA A 267 -8.65 13.31 -4.09
CA ALA A 267 -7.76 14.44 -4.36
C ALA A 267 -6.83 14.17 -5.57
N ALA A 268 -6.35 12.95 -5.71
CA ALA A 268 -5.49 12.54 -6.82
C ALA A 268 -6.23 12.56 -8.18
N GLU A 269 -7.48 12.11 -8.22
CA GLU A 269 -8.36 12.21 -9.40
C GLU A 269 -8.61 13.67 -9.78
N ALA A 270 -8.90 14.54 -8.81
CA ALA A 270 -9.12 15.97 -9.04
C ALA A 270 -7.85 16.68 -9.57
N ALA A 271 -6.66 16.26 -9.14
CA ALA A 271 -5.40 16.84 -9.58
C ALA A 271 -5.07 16.56 -11.06
N ILE A 272 -5.66 15.51 -11.67
CA ILE A 272 -5.51 15.20 -13.10
C ILE A 272 -6.46 16.03 -13.96
N SER A 273 -7.67 16.27 -13.44
CA SER A 273 -8.73 17.01 -14.15
C SER A 273 -8.46 18.52 -14.22
N LYS A 274 -7.50 19.05 -13.45
CA LYS A 274 -7.04 20.45 -13.58
C LYS A 274 -6.06 20.57 -14.75
N PRO A 275 -6.34 21.38 -15.79
CA PRO A 275 -5.36 21.69 -16.83
C PRO A 275 -4.11 22.33 -16.22
N LEU A 276 -2.94 22.08 -16.79
CA LEU A 276 -1.62 22.58 -16.37
C LEU A 276 -1.47 24.13 -16.30
N GLY A 277 -2.54 24.91 -16.42
CA GLY A 277 -2.52 26.37 -16.54
C GLY A 277 -3.05 27.19 -15.37
N GLN A 278 -3.44 26.60 -14.24
CA GLN A 278 -3.89 27.37 -13.07
C GLN A 278 -3.30 26.81 -11.76
N ARG A 279 -2.02 27.09 -11.55
CA ARG A 279 -1.43 27.22 -10.21
C ARG A 279 -1.11 28.70 -10.05
N GLY A 280 -2.01 29.43 -9.37
CA GLY A 280 -1.75 30.77 -8.86
C GLY A 280 -1.17 30.71 -7.45
#